data_AF-A0A2G3PRQ6-F1
#
_entry.id   AF-A0A2G3PRQ6-F1
#
_cell.length_a   1.000
_cell.length_b   1.000
_cell.length_c   1.000
_cell.angle_alpha   90.00
_cell.angle_beta   90.00
_cell.angle_gamma   90.00
#
_symmetry.space_group_name_H-M   'P 1'
#
loop_
_entity.id
_entity.type
_entity.pdbx_description
1 polymer ?
#
loop_
_entity_poly.entity_id
_entity_poly.type
_entity_poly.pdbx_seq_one_letter_code
_entity_poly.pdbx_strand_id
1 'polypeptide(L)'
;MSGGDDDAPSAVKSEAEARKVVTDNVRLVYPGHTVVAPEHATLTPCTNFDKNAIGLGPPWIVSATEYLARPEQIAEAVRRVDALTEYGYRLQPKGPLPSYPEQRVYKDDRGYTVGISASKLPDRVDFDVFSMSPCTVDRP
;
A
#
# COMPACT_ATOMS: atom_id res chain seq x y z
N MET A 1 -35.12 -16.43 16.55
CA MET A 1 -33.89 -16.31 17.35
C MET A 1 -32.88 -15.61 16.49
N SER A 2 -32.41 -14.47 17.00
CA SER A 2 -31.45 -13.55 16.39
C SER A 2 -30.06 -14.15 16.21
N GLY A 3 -29.27 -13.52 15.34
CA GLY A 3 -27.84 -13.35 15.58
C GLY A 3 -26.92 -14.15 14.66
N GLY A 4 -26.33 -13.46 13.71
CA GLY A 4 -25.19 -13.90 12.91
C GLY A 4 -24.53 -12.66 12.32
N ASP A 5 -24.02 -11.81 13.22
CA ASP A 5 -23.39 -10.54 12.92
C ASP A 5 -22.15 -10.74 12.03
N ASP A 6 -22.15 -10.00 10.92
CA ASP A 6 -21.04 -9.34 10.25
C ASP A 6 -19.67 -10.05 10.24
N ASP A 7 -19.46 -10.88 9.22
CA ASP A 7 -18.12 -11.20 8.71
C ASP A 7 -17.64 -10.08 7.77
N ALA A 8 -17.71 -8.84 8.25
CA ALA A 8 -17.09 -7.71 7.58
C ALA A 8 -15.58 -7.79 7.84
N PRO A 9 -14.72 -7.79 6.80
CA PRO A 9 -13.27 -7.78 7.01
C PRO A 9 -12.95 -6.58 7.90
N SER A 10 -12.24 -6.81 9.00
CA SER A 10 -11.88 -5.82 10.03
C SER A 10 -11.49 -4.48 9.40
N ALA A 11 -12.47 -3.59 9.24
CA ALA A 11 -12.27 -2.32 8.58
C ALA A 11 -11.28 -1.51 9.42
N VAL A 12 -10.26 -0.97 8.77
CA VAL A 12 -9.34 -0.04 9.43
C VAL A 12 -10.17 1.13 9.95
N LYS A 13 -10.16 1.28 11.27
CA LYS A 13 -11.15 2.11 11.96
C LYS A 13 -10.87 3.60 11.80
N SER A 14 -9.64 4.04 11.54
CA SER A 14 -9.32 5.46 11.39
C SER A 14 -8.27 5.77 10.32
N GLU A 15 -8.36 6.98 9.75
CA GLU A 15 -7.36 7.54 8.83
C GLU A 15 -5.98 7.64 9.50
N ALA A 16 -5.91 8.09 10.75
CA ALA A 16 -4.64 8.27 11.46
C ALA A 16 -3.92 6.93 11.69
N GLU A 17 -4.66 5.87 12.03
CA GLU A 17 -4.12 4.52 12.09
C GLU A 17 -3.60 4.06 10.73
N ALA A 18 -4.38 4.30 9.66
CA ALA A 18 -3.99 3.96 8.31
C ALA A 18 -2.70 4.66 7.88
N ARG A 19 -2.55 5.97 8.15
CA ARG A 19 -1.31 6.73 7.90
C ARG A 19 -0.12 6.08 8.59
N LYS A 20 -0.26 5.75 9.87
CA LYS A 20 0.81 5.11 10.62
C LYS A 20 1.20 3.78 9.97
N VAL A 21 0.23 2.90 9.73
CA VAL A 21 0.48 1.57 9.16
C VAL A 21 1.13 1.66 7.77
N VAL A 22 0.63 2.51 6.86
CA VAL A 22 1.20 2.58 5.51
C VAL A 22 2.61 3.16 5.52
N THR A 23 2.90 4.13 6.38
CA THR A 23 4.27 4.67 6.49
C THR A 23 5.23 3.68 7.15
N ASP A 24 4.80 2.95 8.18
CA ASP A 24 5.61 1.92 8.82
C ASP A 24 5.90 0.76 7.85
N ASN A 25 4.92 0.35 7.04
CA ASN A 25 5.13 -0.64 5.97
C ASN A 25 6.19 -0.20 4.96
N VAL A 26 6.12 1.06 4.47
CA VAL A 26 7.13 1.59 3.54
C VAL A 26 8.50 1.63 4.20
N ARG A 27 8.61 2.05 5.46
CA ARG A 27 9.87 2.07 6.21
C ARG A 27 10.48 0.68 6.41
N LEU A 28 9.65 -0.35 6.58
CA LEU A 28 10.12 -1.74 6.70
C LEU A 28 10.72 -2.26 5.40
N VAL A 29 10.13 -1.91 4.25
CA VAL A 29 10.56 -2.42 2.94
C VAL A 29 11.64 -1.56 2.30
N TYR A 30 11.57 -0.24 2.44
CA TYR A 30 12.50 0.68 1.82
C TYR A 30 13.90 0.55 2.44
N PRO A 31 14.96 0.32 1.63
CA PRO A 31 16.30 0.07 2.15
C PRO A 31 17.04 1.33 2.63
N GLY A 32 16.57 2.53 2.28
CA GLY A 32 17.17 3.79 2.72
C GLY A 32 16.67 4.26 4.08
N HIS A 33 17.26 5.36 4.57
CA HIS A 33 16.94 5.95 5.88
C HIS A 33 15.79 6.97 5.83
N THR A 34 14.91 6.91 4.82
CA THR A 34 13.84 7.90 4.67
C THR A 34 12.83 7.77 5.80
N VAL A 35 12.53 8.89 6.45
CA VAL A 35 11.44 9.00 7.42
C VAL A 35 10.19 9.46 6.67
N VAL A 36 9.46 8.52 6.07
CA VAL A 36 8.12 8.83 5.53
C VAL A 36 7.23 9.16 6.70
N ALA A 37 6.93 10.43 6.93
CA ALA A 37 6.13 10.84 8.07
C ALA A 37 4.62 10.62 7.79
N PRO A 38 3.81 10.17 8.77
CA PRO A 38 2.37 9.90 8.58
C PRO A 38 1.60 11.04 7.89
N GLU A 39 1.94 12.29 8.21
CA GLU A 39 1.38 13.50 7.63
C GLU A 39 1.61 13.64 6.12
N HIS A 40 2.62 12.97 5.57
CA HIS A 40 2.93 12.96 4.13
C HIS A 40 2.23 11.84 3.36
N ALA A 41 1.46 10.99 4.04
CA ALA A 41 0.65 9.99 3.35
C ALA A 41 -0.45 10.66 2.50
N THR A 42 -0.67 10.11 1.30
CA THR A 42 -1.65 10.61 0.34
C THR A 42 -3.02 10.03 0.65
N LEU A 43 -4.06 10.89 0.57
CA LEU A 43 -5.46 10.49 0.67
C LEU A 43 -6.10 10.44 -0.72
N THR A 44 -6.77 9.33 -1.04
CA THR A 44 -7.54 9.17 -2.29
C THR A 44 -8.98 8.75 -1.94
N PRO A 45 -10.03 9.37 -2.51
CA PRO A 45 -11.41 8.97 -2.24
C PRO A 45 -11.66 7.52 -2.67
N CYS A 46 -12.38 6.75 -1.84
CA CYS A 46 -12.77 5.38 -2.19
C CYS A 46 -13.84 5.32 -3.30
N THR A 47 -14.68 6.34 -3.37
CA THR A 47 -15.76 6.47 -4.34
C THR A 47 -15.48 7.68 -5.22
N ASN A 48 -14.74 7.51 -6.32
CA ASN A 48 -14.93 8.18 -7.61
C ASN A 48 -13.78 7.86 -8.59
N PHE A 49 -14.12 7.22 -9.71
CA PHE A 49 -13.26 7.12 -10.91
C PHE A 49 -13.44 8.32 -11.87
N ASP A 50 -14.27 9.30 -11.49
CA ASP A 50 -14.42 10.53 -12.25
C ASP A 50 -13.32 11.52 -11.88
N LYS A 51 -12.43 11.72 -12.85
CA LYS A 51 -11.19 12.51 -12.86
C LYS A 51 -11.35 13.99 -12.44
N ASN A 52 -12.57 14.43 -12.22
CA ASN A 52 -12.97 15.80 -11.89
C ASN A 52 -13.82 15.90 -10.60
N ALA A 53 -14.14 14.78 -9.95
CA ALA A 53 -14.83 14.80 -8.69
C ALA A 53 -13.81 15.01 -7.56
N ILE A 54 -13.72 16.25 -7.07
CA ILE A 54 -13.08 16.54 -5.78
C ILE A 54 -13.82 15.68 -4.75
N GLY A 55 -13.27 14.52 -4.39
CA GLY A 55 -13.93 13.59 -3.49
C GLY A 55 -14.18 14.27 -2.15
N LEU A 56 -15.46 14.48 -1.86
CA LEU A 56 -15.94 15.11 -0.64
C LEU A 56 -15.91 14.09 0.48
N GLY A 57 -14.77 13.98 1.16
CA GLY A 57 -14.69 13.29 2.44
C GLY A 57 -14.59 11.77 2.37
N PRO A 58 -14.55 11.11 3.54
CA PRO A 58 -14.38 9.66 3.66
C PRO A 58 -15.51 8.89 2.96
N PRO A 59 -15.27 7.61 2.60
CA PRO A 59 -14.09 6.84 2.97
C PRO A 59 -12.84 7.16 2.14
N TRP A 60 -11.66 7.14 2.78
CA TRP A 60 -10.36 7.42 2.15
C TRP A 60 -9.52 6.15 2.00
N ILE A 61 -8.77 6.07 0.92
CA ILE A 61 -7.60 5.21 0.79
C ILE A 61 -6.39 6.04 1.19
N VAL A 62 -5.64 5.56 2.17
CA VAL A 62 -4.38 6.17 2.60
C VAL A 62 -3.23 5.42 1.94
N SER A 63 -2.26 6.14 1.39
CA SER A 63 -1.10 5.53 0.73
C SER A 63 0.21 6.25 1.02
N ALA A 64 1.30 5.51 0.98
CA ALA A 64 2.66 6.03 1.07
C ALA A 64 3.52 5.36 0.00
N THR A 65 4.49 6.09 -0.55
CA THR A 65 5.36 5.60 -1.62
C THR A 65 6.77 6.16 -1.47
N GLU A 66 7.78 5.40 -1.86
CA GLU A 66 9.19 5.81 -1.90
C GLU A 66 9.90 5.23 -3.12
N TYR A 67 10.69 6.07 -3.79
CA TYR A 67 11.36 5.75 -5.05
C TYR A 67 12.65 4.95 -4.85
N LEU A 68 12.82 3.87 -5.60
CA LEU A 68 14.01 3.02 -5.59
C LEU A 68 14.96 3.45 -6.72
N ALA A 69 15.89 4.33 -6.39
CA ALA A 69 16.77 4.97 -7.37
C ALA A 69 17.84 4.05 -7.97
N ARG A 70 18.21 2.96 -7.29
CA ARG A 70 19.36 2.12 -7.67
C ARG A 70 19.04 0.63 -7.68
N PRO A 71 19.64 -0.17 -8.58
CA PRO A 71 19.37 -1.62 -8.67
C PRO A 71 19.54 -2.39 -7.36
N GLU A 72 20.54 -2.07 -6.55
CA GLU A 72 20.76 -2.72 -5.26
C GLU A 72 19.67 -2.39 -4.24
N GLN A 73 19.05 -1.21 -4.33
CA GLN A 73 17.89 -0.87 -3.51
C GLN A 73 16.67 -1.70 -3.92
N ILE A 74 16.49 -1.92 -5.22
CA ILE A 74 15.39 -2.75 -5.73
C ILE A 74 15.53 -4.19 -5.25
N ALA A 75 16.72 -4.78 -5.38
CA ALA A 75 16.99 -6.14 -4.92
C ALA A 75 16.77 -6.31 -3.41
N GLU A 76 17.21 -5.34 -2.59
CA GLU A 76 17.00 -5.38 -1.15
C GLU A 76 15.53 -5.17 -0.77
N ALA A 77 14.83 -4.24 -1.42
CA ALA A 77 13.40 -4.04 -1.22
C ALA A 77 12.61 -5.32 -1.54
N VAL A 78 12.99 -6.02 -2.61
CA VAL A 78 12.43 -7.32 -2.99
C VAL A 78 12.57 -8.34 -1.85
N ARG A 79 13.75 -8.47 -1.24
CA ARG A 79 13.94 -9.39 -0.10
C ARG A 79 13.10 -8.98 1.10
N ARG A 80 13.06 -7.68 1.43
CA ARG A 80 12.34 -7.16 2.60
C ARG A 80 10.83 -7.32 2.47
N VAL A 81 10.28 -7.08 1.28
CA VAL A 81 8.83 -7.27 1.07
C VAL A 81 8.45 -8.76 1.09
N ASP A 82 9.32 -9.66 0.62
CA ASP A 82 9.08 -11.11 0.72
C ASP A 82 9.07 -11.59 2.17
N ALA A 83 9.90 -10.99 3.03
CA ALA A 83 9.92 -11.27 4.47
C ALA A 83 8.64 -10.82 5.20
N LEU A 84 7.77 -10.01 4.57
CA LEU A 84 6.48 -9.63 5.18
C LEU A 84 5.51 -10.79 5.38
N THR A 85 5.78 -11.94 4.75
CA THR A 85 5.09 -13.20 5.03
C THR A 85 5.18 -13.63 6.50
N GLU A 86 6.27 -13.28 7.19
CA GLU A 86 6.44 -13.52 8.63
C GLU A 86 5.51 -12.64 9.49
N TYR A 87 5.00 -11.55 8.93
CA TYR A 87 4.11 -10.58 9.58
C TYR A 87 2.65 -10.73 9.15
N GLY A 88 2.29 -11.87 8.54
CA GLY A 88 0.90 -12.18 8.14
C GLY A 88 0.48 -11.59 6.80
N TYR A 89 1.40 -10.99 6.04
CA TYR A 89 1.12 -10.57 4.67
C TYR A 89 1.20 -11.76 3.70
N ARG A 90 0.30 -11.79 2.71
CA ARG A 90 0.25 -12.85 1.70
C ARG A 90 0.44 -12.28 0.31
N LEU A 91 1.34 -12.90 -0.46
CA LEU A 91 1.56 -12.55 -1.86
C LEU A 91 0.22 -12.65 -2.60
N GLN A 92 -0.19 -11.55 -3.22
CA GLN A 92 -1.41 -11.51 -4.01
C GLN A 92 -1.18 -12.20 -5.36
N PRO A 93 -2.15 -12.97 -5.87
CA PRO A 93 -2.07 -13.53 -7.20
C PRO A 93 -1.79 -12.40 -8.19
N LYS A 94 -0.67 -12.50 -8.91
CA LYS A 94 -0.40 -11.60 -10.01
C LYS A 94 -1.46 -11.91 -11.07
N GLY A 95 -2.10 -10.89 -11.64
CA GLY A 95 -2.96 -11.04 -12.82
C GLY A 95 -2.16 -11.56 -14.02
N PRO A 96 -2.50 -11.26 -15.29
CA PRO A 96 -1.58 -11.54 -16.38
C PRO A 96 -0.17 -11.02 -16.02
N LEU A 97 0.84 -11.85 -16.28
CA LEU A 97 2.21 -11.78 -15.75
C LEU A 97 2.70 -10.34 -15.49
N PRO A 98 3.32 -10.05 -14.34
CA PRO A 98 3.84 -8.73 -14.09
C PRO A 98 4.82 -8.34 -15.21
N SER A 99 4.77 -7.09 -15.64
CA SER A 99 5.68 -6.57 -16.65
C SER A 99 7.14 -6.71 -16.24
N TYR A 100 7.40 -6.78 -14.92
CA TYR A 100 8.73 -6.93 -14.33
C TYR A 100 8.74 -7.92 -13.16
N PRO A 101 9.77 -8.78 -13.02
CA PRO A 101 9.83 -9.80 -11.97
C PRO A 101 9.88 -9.23 -10.54
N GLU A 102 10.39 -8.01 -10.37
CA GLU A 102 10.47 -7.31 -9.09
C GLU A 102 9.10 -6.88 -8.59
N GLN A 103 8.14 -6.63 -9.50
CA GLN A 103 6.77 -6.25 -9.13
C GLN A 103 6.09 -7.35 -8.33
N ARG A 104 5.61 -6.97 -7.14
CA ARG A 104 4.91 -7.88 -6.23
C ARG A 104 4.08 -7.07 -5.26
N VAL A 105 2.92 -7.60 -4.92
CA VAL A 105 1.97 -6.99 -3.99
C VAL A 105 1.60 -8.02 -2.96
N TYR A 106 1.68 -7.65 -1.71
CA TYR A 106 1.33 -8.44 -0.56
C TYR A 106 0.15 -7.79 0.16
N LYS A 107 -0.73 -8.59 0.76
CA LYS A 107 -1.90 -8.11 1.50
C LYS A 107 -2.04 -8.82 2.83
N ASP A 108 -2.33 -8.09 3.91
CA ASP A 108 -2.64 -8.66 5.22
C ASP A 108 -4.15 -8.93 5.40
N ASP A 109 -4.52 -9.61 6.48
CA ASP A 109 -5.92 -9.96 6.78
C ASP A 109 -6.78 -8.73 7.14
N ARG A 110 -6.16 -7.58 7.44
CA ARG A 110 -6.83 -6.28 7.64
C ARG A 110 -7.08 -5.54 6.33
N GLY A 111 -6.52 -6.03 5.23
CA GLY A 111 -6.70 -5.48 3.90
C GLY A 111 -5.66 -4.45 3.46
N TYR A 112 -4.62 -4.20 4.26
CA TYR A 112 -3.50 -3.35 3.82
C TYR A 112 -2.71 -4.07 2.74
N THR A 113 -2.32 -3.32 1.72
CA THR A 113 -1.41 -3.81 0.68
C THR A 113 -0.07 -3.12 0.77
N VAL A 114 1.01 -3.86 0.51
CA VAL A 114 2.39 -3.35 0.46
C VAL A 114 3.11 -4.07 -0.67
N GLY A 115 3.99 -3.38 -1.37
CA GLY A 115 4.58 -3.96 -2.55
C GLY A 115 5.64 -3.13 -3.21
N ILE A 116 6.10 -3.65 -4.34
CA ILE A 116 6.95 -2.94 -5.30
C ILE A 116 6.14 -2.78 -6.57
N SER A 117 5.94 -1.54 -6.99
CA SER A 117 5.36 -1.21 -8.30
C SER A 117 6.50 -0.93 -9.29
N ALA A 118 6.15 -0.94 -10.57
CA ALA A 118 7.08 -0.55 -11.61
C ALA A 118 6.34 0.20 -12.70
N SER A 119 6.91 1.31 -13.14
CA SER A 119 6.35 2.22 -14.13
C SER A 119 7.31 2.32 -15.31
N LYS A 120 6.86 1.91 -16.50
CA LYS A 120 7.66 2.05 -17.72
C LYS A 120 7.59 3.48 -18.22
N LEU A 121 8.73 4.15 -18.26
CA LEU A 121 8.92 5.45 -18.88
C LEU A 121 9.58 5.28 -20.27
N PRO A 122 9.62 6.33 -21.11
CA PRO A 122 10.25 6.23 -22.44
C PRO A 122 11.73 5.82 -22.43
N ASP A 123 12.48 6.22 -21.40
CA ASP A 123 13.93 6.05 -21.27
C ASP A 123 14.36 5.04 -20.20
N ARG A 124 13.46 4.68 -19.28
CA ARG A 124 13.78 3.83 -18.12
C ARG A 124 12.56 3.15 -17.51
N VAL A 125 12.80 2.37 -16.47
CA VAL A 125 11.76 1.79 -15.62
C VAL A 125 11.99 2.31 -14.21
N ASP A 126 10.97 2.98 -13.67
CA ASP A 126 10.98 3.46 -12.30
C ASP A 126 10.33 2.40 -11.40
N PHE A 127 10.91 2.16 -10.22
CA PHE A 127 10.39 1.24 -9.23
C PHE A 127 10.12 1.99 -7.94
N ASP A 128 8.99 1.71 -7.31
CA ASP A 128 8.60 2.31 -6.04
C ASP A 128 8.22 1.24 -5.03
N VAL A 129 8.62 1.44 -3.78
CA VAL A 129 7.98 0.77 -2.64
C VAL A 129 6.70 1.51 -2.34
N PHE A 130 5.59 0.80 -2.21
CA PHE A 130 4.32 1.40 -1.85
C PHE A 130 3.63 0.64 -0.72
N SER A 131 2.80 1.34 0.03
CA SER A 131 1.80 0.75 0.91
C SER A 131 0.49 1.51 0.80
N MET A 132 -0.63 0.79 0.92
CA MET A 132 -1.97 1.33 0.76
C MET A 132 -2.93 0.67 1.75
N SER A 133 -3.83 1.43 2.34
CA SER A 133 -4.87 0.94 3.25
C SER A 133 -6.08 0.41 2.47
N PRO A 134 -6.93 -0.42 3.08
CA PRO A 134 -8.32 -0.49 2.64
C PRO A 134 -9.00 0.87 2.86
N CYS A 135 -10.24 1.01 2.38
CA CYS A 135 -11.06 2.18 2.66
C CYS A 135 -11.23 2.43 4.17
N THR A 136 -10.78 3.58 4.65
CA THR A 136 -10.93 4.02 6.03
C THR A 136 -12.30 4.63 6.24
N VAL A 137 -12.95 4.32 7.35
CA VAL A 137 -14.34 4.74 7.62
C VAL A 137 -14.44 6.09 8.34
N ASP A 138 -13.41 6.51 9.09
CA ASP A 138 -13.46 7.72 9.91
C ASP A 138 -12.55 8.86 9.40
N ARG A 139 -12.90 10.09 9.84
CA ARG A 139 -12.24 11.37 9.54
C ARG A 139 -10.96 11.54 10.40
N PRO A 140 -9.91 12.27 9.94
CA PRO A 140 -8.87 12.79 10.83
C PRO A 140 -9.44 13.75 11.90
#